data_AF-A0A6B3H6Q5-F1
#
_entry.id   AF-A0A6B3H6Q5-F1
#
_cell.length_a   1.000
_cell.length_b   1.000
_cell.length_c   1.000
_cell.angle_alpha   90.00
_cell.angle_beta   90.00
_cell.angle_gamma   90.00
#
_symmetry.space_group_name_H-M   'P 1'
#
loop_
_entity.id
_entity.type
_entity.pdbx_description
1 polymer ?
#
loop_
_entity_poly.entity_id
_entity_poly.type
_entity_poly.pdbx_seq_one_letter_code
_entity_poly.pdbx_strand_id
1 'polypeptide(L)'
;MGSGDRSKLVRICDQAGRPRGTGFVADDRGTVVTAHQAVTAPGPLLLHGTAGRTCSVGPDDITALPALGLALLRTGGSGTLDVEPLPIAVRERIEPGSYVGIAAHGR
;
A
#
# COMPACT_ATOMS: atom_id res chain seq x y z
N MET A 1 -5.16 -20.41 -11.32
CA MET A 1 -5.20 -18.95 -11.57
C MET A 1 -5.39 -18.25 -10.23
N GLY A 2 -4.57 -17.25 -9.88
CA GLY A 2 -4.80 -16.46 -8.66
C GLY A 2 -3.56 -15.96 -7.89
N SER A 3 -2.33 -16.18 -8.38
CA SER A 3 -1.13 -15.64 -7.72
C SER A 3 -0.70 -14.26 -8.24
N GLY A 4 -1.36 -13.74 -9.27
CA GLY A 4 -0.95 -12.52 -10.00
C GLY A 4 -1.29 -11.19 -9.30
N ASP A 5 -2.26 -11.15 -8.38
CA ASP A 5 -2.62 -9.92 -7.67
C ASP A 5 -1.78 -9.68 -6.42
N ARG A 6 -1.19 -10.73 -5.84
CA ARG A 6 -0.40 -10.60 -4.60
C ARG A 6 0.92 -9.88 -4.83
N SER A 7 1.52 -10.02 -6.01
CA SER A 7 2.74 -9.29 -6.39
C SER A 7 2.52 -7.78 -6.53
N LYS A 8 1.26 -7.31 -6.50
CA LYS A 8 0.92 -5.89 -6.61
C LYS A 8 0.70 -5.22 -5.25
N LEU A 9 0.72 -5.99 -4.17
CA LEU A 9 0.50 -5.48 -2.82
C LEU A 9 1.82 -5.28 -2.08
N VAL A 10 1.86 -4.22 -1.29
CA VAL A 10 2.91 -3.89 -0.34
C VAL A 10 2.41 -4.23 1.06
N ARG A 11 3.18 -5.02 1.82
CA ARG A 11 2.87 -5.28 3.24
C ARG A 11 3.48 -4.17 4.10
N ILE A 12 2.71 -3.70 5.07
CA ILE A 12 3.14 -2.64 5.99
C ILE A 12 3.30 -3.24 7.37
N CYS A 13 4.47 -3.05 7.97
CA CYS A 13 4.82 -3.52 9.30
C CYS A 13 5.30 -2.35 10.17
N ASP A 14 5.17 -2.48 11.48
CA ASP A 14 5.91 -1.63 12.40
C ASP A 14 7.37 -2.10 12.53
N GLN A 15 8.19 -1.37 13.29
CA GLN A 15 9.61 -1.71 13.53
C GLN A 15 9.79 -3.05 14.26
N ALA A 16 8.76 -3.54 14.97
CA ALA A 16 8.78 -4.87 15.59
C ALA A 16 8.38 -5.98 14.61
N GLY A 17 8.17 -5.65 13.33
CA GLY A 17 7.74 -6.59 12.29
C GLY A 17 6.26 -6.99 12.38
N ARG A 18 5.47 -6.35 13.25
CA ARG A 18 4.05 -6.66 13.38
C ARG A 18 3.29 -6.08 12.19
N PRO A 19 2.45 -6.88 11.50
CA PRO A 19 1.69 -6.39 10.36
C PRO A 19 0.69 -5.31 10.83
N ARG A 20 0.69 -4.19 10.12
CA ARG A 20 -0.22 -3.05 10.34
C ARG A 20 -1.27 -2.93 9.26
N GLY A 21 -0.97 -3.45 8.07
CA GLY A 21 -1.89 -3.44 6.94
C GLY A 21 -1.21 -3.78 5.62
N THR A 22 -1.89 -3.45 4.54
CA THR A 22 -1.43 -3.59 3.16
C THR A 22 -1.75 -2.33 2.39
N GLY A 23 -0.92 -2.02 1.40
CA GLY A 23 -1.16 -0.96 0.44
C GLY A 23 -0.78 -1.39 -0.97
N PHE A 24 -0.86 -0.46 -1.91
CA PHE A 24 -0.38 -0.65 -3.28
C PHE A 24 0.33 0.59 -3.78
N VAL A 25 1.25 0.42 -4.74
CA VAL A 25 1.93 1.53 -5.41
C VAL A 25 0.97 2.18 -6.40
N ALA A 26 0.73 3.48 -6.28
CA ALA A 26 -0.24 4.21 -7.08
C ALA A 26 0.38 4.93 -8.29
N ASP A 27 1.70 5.15 -8.29
CA ASP A 27 2.39 5.88 -9.34
C ASP A 27 3.87 5.49 -9.47
N ASP A 28 4.52 6.00 -10.52
CA ASP A 28 5.94 5.76 -10.79
C ASP A 28 6.88 6.45 -9.78
N ARG A 29 6.36 7.35 -8.95
CA ARG A 29 7.12 8.02 -7.89
C ARG A 29 7.21 7.15 -6.63
N GLY A 30 6.58 5.98 -6.63
CA GLY A 30 6.58 5.07 -5.49
C GLY A 30 5.61 5.51 -4.39
N THR A 31 4.57 6.30 -4.71
CA THR A 31 3.53 6.61 -3.74
C THR A 31 2.76 5.35 -3.39
N VAL A 32 2.75 4.96 -2.11
CA VAL A 32 1.94 3.83 -1.64
C VAL A 32 0.67 4.36 -0.98
N VAL A 33 -0.48 3.89 -1.43
CA VAL A 33 -1.80 4.17 -0.84
C VAL A 33 -2.16 3.07 0.14
N THR A 34 -2.59 3.46 1.35
CA THR A 34 -3.03 2.53 2.40
C THR A 34 -4.17 3.14 3.21
N ALA A 35 -4.78 2.33 4.09
CA ALA A 35 -5.71 2.81 5.10
C ALA A 35 -4.98 3.67 6.15
N HIS A 36 -5.65 4.71 6.64
CA HIS A 36 -5.16 5.57 7.72
C HIS A 36 -4.79 4.76 8.97
N GLN A 37 -5.58 3.73 9.30
CA GLN A 37 -5.33 2.88 10.47
C GLN A 37 -3.96 2.18 10.43
N ALA A 38 -3.41 1.91 9.25
CA ALA A 38 -2.09 1.29 9.12
C ALA A 38 -0.96 2.20 9.64
N VAL A 39 -1.17 3.53 9.61
CA VAL A 39 -0.16 4.54 9.93
C VAL A 39 -0.38 5.25 11.26
N THR A 40 -1.40 4.85 12.03
CA THR A 40 -1.69 5.46 13.35
C THR A 40 -0.69 5.09 14.44
N ALA A 41 0.16 4.09 14.20
CA ALA A 41 1.22 3.74 15.13
C ALA A 41 2.33 4.80 15.09
N PRO A 42 2.85 5.23 16.26
CA PRO A 42 3.97 6.15 16.29
C PRO A 42 5.25 5.48 15.76
N GLY A 43 6.04 6.25 15.02
CA GLY A 43 7.36 5.85 14.54
C GLY A 43 7.39 5.41 13.07
N PRO A 44 8.58 5.05 12.56
CA PRO A 44 8.76 4.67 11.17
C PRO A 44 8.10 3.33 10.85
N LEU A 45 7.63 3.19 9.61
CA LEU A 45 7.03 1.96 9.09
C LEU A 45 8.01 1.22 8.20
N LEU A 46 7.89 -0.11 8.16
CA LEU A 46 8.62 -0.95 7.22
C LEU A 46 7.66 -1.49 6.17
N LEU A 47 7.94 -1.17 4.92
CA LEU A 47 7.19 -1.63 3.75
C LEU A 47 7.93 -2.82 3.14
N HIS A 48 7.21 -3.87 2.80
CA HIS A 48 7.73 -5.03 2.10
C HIS A 48 7.06 -5.14 0.73
N GLY A 49 7.87 -5.06 -0.31
CA GLY A 49 7.44 -5.26 -1.69
C GLY A 49 7.61 -6.72 -2.13
N THR A 50 7.74 -6.92 -3.43
CA THR A 50 8.06 -8.21 -4.05
C THR A 50 9.55 -8.51 -3.92
N ALA A 51 9.92 -9.75 -4.25
CA ALA A 51 11.32 -10.21 -4.30
C ALA A 51 12.15 -9.93 -3.03
N GLY A 52 11.50 -9.80 -1.87
CA GLY A 52 12.15 -9.52 -0.59
C GLY A 52 12.64 -8.08 -0.40
N ARG A 53 12.26 -7.14 -1.30
CA ARG A 53 12.58 -5.72 -1.17
C ARG A 53 11.86 -5.10 0.02
N THR A 54 12.57 -4.24 0.75
CA THR A 54 12.02 -3.49 1.88
C THR A 54 12.38 -2.01 1.81
N CYS A 55 11.50 -1.17 2.33
CA CYS A 55 11.68 0.27 2.41
C CYS A 55 11.23 0.78 3.77
N SER A 56 12.05 1.59 4.44
CA SER A 56 11.66 2.28 5.67
C SER A 56 11.05 3.63 5.31
N VAL A 57 9.90 3.94 5.91
CA VAL A 57 9.18 5.20 5.71
C VAL A 57 9.11 5.94 7.04
N GLY A 58 9.73 7.11 7.10
CA GLY A 58 9.71 7.98 8.28
C GLY A 58 8.42 8.81 8.36
N PRO A 59 8.12 9.43 9.53
CA PRO A 59 6.92 10.24 9.72
C PRO A 59 6.76 11.37 8.69
N ASP A 60 7.86 11.98 8.25
CA ASP A 60 7.85 13.09 7.28
C ASP A 60 7.44 12.65 5.86
N ASP A 61 7.51 11.35 5.58
CA ASP A 61 7.09 10.74 4.32
C ASP A 61 5.66 10.19 4.38
N ILE A 62 4.95 10.40 5.50
CA ILE A 62 3.56 9.97 5.72
C ILE A 62 2.63 11.17 5.61
N THR A 63 1.72 11.13 4.63
CA THR A 63 0.60 12.07 4.54
C THR A 63 -0.68 11.36 4.97
N ALA A 64 -1.14 11.63 6.20
CA ALA A 64 -2.40 11.08 6.72
C ALA A 64 -3.62 11.84 6.19
N LEU A 65 -4.66 11.11 5.78
CA LEU A 65 -5.93 11.63 5.27
C LEU A 65 -7.10 11.02 6.06
N PRO A 66 -7.24 11.33 7.36
CA PRO A 66 -8.16 10.65 8.26
C PRO A 66 -9.64 10.78 7.84
N ALA A 67 -10.03 11.93 7.29
CA ALA A 67 -11.38 12.16 6.77
C ALA A 67 -11.76 11.22 5.61
N LEU A 68 -10.76 10.68 4.91
CA LEU A 68 -10.94 9.70 3.83
C LEU A 68 -10.67 8.27 4.30
N GLY A 69 -10.21 8.07 5.54
CA GLY A 69 -9.72 6.79 6.02
C GLY A 69 -8.44 6.31 5.32
N LEU A 70 -7.67 7.21 4.71
CA LEU A 70 -6.50 6.90 3.88
C LEU A 70 -5.19 7.49 4.42
N ALA A 71 -4.07 7.00 3.91
CA ALA A 71 -2.76 7.62 4.03
C ALA A 71 -1.91 7.36 2.78
N LEU A 72 -1.01 8.30 2.48
CA LEU A 72 -0.04 8.22 1.40
C LEU A 72 1.37 8.11 1.99
N LEU A 73 2.16 7.17 1.48
CA LEU A 73 3.53 6.91 1.91
C LEU A 73 4.48 7.15 0.74
N ARG A 74 5.52 7.96 0.95
CA ARG A 74 6.56 8.20 -0.06
C ARG A 74 7.70 7.20 0.11
N THR A 75 8.08 6.50 -0.97
CA THR A 75 9.12 5.45 -0.94
C THR A 75 10.31 5.71 -1.87
N GLY A 76 10.33 6.87 -2.54
CA GLY A 76 11.48 7.32 -3.34
C GLY A 76 11.57 6.77 -4.78
N GLY A 77 10.53 6.11 -5.29
CA GLY A 77 10.43 5.63 -6.68
C GLY A 77 9.79 4.25 -6.80
N SER A 78 9.21 3.92 -7.96
CA SER A 78 8.54 2.62 -8.19
C SER A 78 9.49 1.41 -8.09
N GLY A 79 10.76 1.58 -8.44
CA GLY A 79 11.79 0.53 -8.36
C GLY A 79 12.21 0.15 -6.93
N THR A 80 11.87 0.94 -5.91
CA THR A 80 12.28 0.67 -4.52
C THR A 80 11.68 -0.63 -3.98
N LEU A 81 10.41 -0.88 -4.32
CA LEU A 81 9.66 -2.05 -3.84
C LEU A 81 9.52 -3.15 -4.89
N ASP A 82 9.97 -2.91 -6.13
CA ASP A 82 9.86 -3.83 -7.28
C ASP A 82 8.39 -4.24 -7.58
N VAL A 83 7.46 -3.34 -7.26
CA VAL A 83 6.01 -3.53 -7.44
C VAL A 83 5.53 -2.62 -8.58
N GLU A 84 4.85 -3.20 -9.56
CA GLU A 84 4.22 -2.45 -10.64
C GLU A 84 3.07 -1.57 -10.09
N PRO A 85 3.03 -0.26 -10.44
CA PRO A 85 1.94 0.60 -10.02
C PRO A 85 0.57 0.11 -10.48
N LEU A 86 -0.41 0.15 -9.58
CA LEU A 86 -1.81 -0.12 -9.91
C LEU A 86 -2.49 1.17 -10.39
N PRO A 87 -3.11 1.16 -11.58
CA PRO A 87 -3.77 2.34 -12.11
C PRO A 87 -4.99 2.73 -11.27
N ILE A 88 -5.05 3.99 -10.88
CA ILE A 88 -6.23 4.59 -10.23
C ILE A 88 -7.06 5.28 -11.32
N ALA A 89 -8.26 4.75 -11.57
CA ALA A 89 -9.20 5.34 -12.51
C ALA A 89 -10.30 6.11 -11.78
N VAL A 90 -10.66 7.28 -12.28
CA VAL A 90 -11.83 8.02 -11.81
C VAL A 90 -13.08 7.29 -12.32
N ARG A 91 -13.98 6.95 -11.39
CA ARG A 91 -15.31 6.41 -11.71
C ARG A 91 -16.35 7.14 -10.88
N GLU A 92 -17.37 7.69 -11.55
CA GLU A 92 -18.49 8.36 -10.87
C GLU A 92 -19.37 7.37 -10.10
N ARG A 93 -19.52 6.15 -10.63
CA ARG A 93 -20.32 5.09 -10.01
C ARG A 93 -19.77 3.69 -10.29
N ILE A 94 -19.93 2.82 -9.29
CA ILE A 94 -19.79 1.37 -9.41
C ILE A 94 -21.19 0.78 -9.31
N GLU A 95 -21.65 0.09 -10.35
CA GLU A 95 -23.01 -0.49 -10.37
C GLU A 95 -23.13 -1.63 -9.35
N PRO A 96 -24.23 -1.72 -8.59
CA PRO A 96 -24.51 -2.89 -7.76
C PRO A 96 -24.45 -4.19 -8.58
N GLY A 97 -23.83 -5.22 -8.02
CA GLY A 97 -23.57 -6.48 -8.73
C GLY A 97 -22.30 -6.49 -9.59
N SER A 98 -21.54 -5.39 -9.64
CA SER A 98 -20.19 -5.39 -10.21
C SER A 98 -19.27 -6.34 -9.45
N TYR A 99 -18.56 -7.20 -10.17
CA TYR A 99 -17.54 -8.06 -9.59
C TYR A 99 -16.33 -7.24 -9.12
N VAL A 100 -15.78 -7.60 -7.97
CA VAL A 100 -14.58 -6.98 -7.40
C VAL A 100 -13.56 -8.05 -7.02
N GLY A 101 -12.29 -7.76 -7.28
CA GLY A 101 -11.16 -8.54 -6.77
C GLY A 101 -10.69 -7.95 -5.45
N ILE A 102 -10.65 -8.76 -4.39
CA ILE A 102 -10.03 -8.36 -3.12
C ILE A 102 -8.70 -9.10 -3.03
N ALA A 103 -7.62 -8.38 -3.33
CA ALA A 103 -6.29 -8.90 -3.12
C ALA A 103 -6.03 -8.96 -1.61
N ALA A 104 -6.04 -10.16 -1.05
CA ALA A 104 -5.78 -10.38 0.37
C ALA A 104 -4.38 -10.95 0.59
N HIS A 105 -3.64 -10.35 1.52
CA HIS A 105 -2.38 -10.88 2.03
C HIS A 105 -2.61 -11.63 3.35
N GLY A 106 -3.61 -12.52 3.39
CA GLY A 106 -3.80 -13.46 4.48
C GLY A 106 -2.77 -14.58 4.42
N ARG A 107 -2.19 -14.92 5.58
CA ARG A 107 -1.42 -16.15 5.79
C ARG A 107 -2.34 -17.24 6.31
#